data_AF-A0A960U7U2-F1
#
_entry.id   AF-A0A960U7U2-F1
#
_cell.length_a   1.000
_cell.length_b   1.000
_cell.length_c   1.000
_cell.angle_alpha   90.00
_cell.angle_beta   90.00
_cell.angle_gamma   90.00
#
_symmetry.space_group_name_H-M   'P 1'
#
loop_
_entity.id
_entity.type
_entity.pdbx_description
1 polymer ?
#
loop_
_entity_poly.entity_id
_entity_poly.type
_entity_poly.pdbx_seq_one_letter_code
_entity_poly.pdbx_strand_id
1 'polypeptide(L)' 'KNDTVLNIAFRCGFNSKSTFNRVFKESFGLSPSEFRKKSPNS' A
#
# COMPACT_ATOMS: atom_id res chain seq x y z
N LYS A 1 10.65 8.62 -8.58
CA LYS A 1 9.99 9.14 -7.36
C LYS A 1 9.36 7.95 -6.64
N ASN A 2 9.86 7.56 -5.46
CA ASN A 2 9.30 6.47 -4.67
C ASN A 2 8.12 7.01 -3.84
N ASP A 3 6.90 6.97 -4.37
CA ASP A 3 5.71 7.31 -3.59
C ASP A 3 5.64 6.39 -2.37
N THR A 4 5.50 6.93 -1.17
CA THR A 4 5.36 6.09 0.03
C THR A 4 3.97 5.47 0.07
N VAL A 5 3.81 4.34 0.77
CA VAL A 5 2.49 3.72 1.00
C VAL A 5 1.51 4.72 1.64
N LEU A 6 2.03 5.63 2.48
CA LEU A 6 1.26 6.71 3.09
C LEU A 6 0.74 7.71 2.04
N ASN A 7 1.58 8.10 1.06
CA ASN A 7 1.17 9.03 0.00
C ASN A 7 0.07 8.42 -0.89
N ILE A 8 0.19 7.13 -1.22
CA ILE A 8 -0.85 6.40 -1.95
C ILE A 8 -2.14 6.34 -1.14
N ALA A 9 -2.05 6.02 0.15
CA ALA A 9 -3.20 5.97 1.05
C ALA A 9 -3.96 7.32 1.07
N PHE A 10 -3.25 8.44 1.22
CA PHE A 10 -3.87 9.77 1.19
C PHE A 10 -4.53 10.08 -0.15
N ARG A 11 -3.89 9.74 -1.29
CA ARG A 11 -4.48 9.92 -2.62
C ARG A 11 -5.75 9.08 -2.83
N CYS A 12 -5.87 7.95 -2.14
CA CYS A 12 -7.05 7.10 -2.15
C CYS A 12 -8.11 7.52 -1.09
N GLY A 13 -7.91 8.63 -0.38
CA GLY A 13 -8.87 9.13 0.62
C GLY A 13 -8.74 8.49 2.00
N PHE A 14 -7.67 7.73 2.27
CA PHE A 14 -7.41 7.17 3.60
C PHE A 14 -6.67 8.18 4.46
N ASN A 15 -7.17 8.40 5.68
CA ASN A 15 -6.51 9.25 6.68
C ASN A 15 -5.27 8.62 7.33
N SER A 16 -4.98 7.34 7.09
CA SER A 16 -3.89 6.64 7.76
C SER A 16 -3.41 5.40 7.01
N LYS A 17 -2.09 5.17 7.08
CA LYS A 17 -1.41 3.97 6.54
C LYS A 17 -1.95 2.67 7.15
N SER A 18 -2.30 2.66 8.43
CA SER A 18 -2.79 1.45 9.11
C SER A 18 -4.12 0.97 8.53
N THR A 19 -5.05 1.91 8.31
CA THR A 19 -6.35 1.62 7.67
C THR A 19 -6.17 1.14 6.24
N PHE A 20 -5.33 1.84 5.46
CA PHE A 20 -5.00 1.43 4.11
C PHE A 20 -4.39 0.03 4.06
N ASN A 21 -3.40 -0.27 4.92
CA ASN A 21 -2.76 -1.58 4.96
C ASN A 21 -3.75 -2.70 5.26
N ARG A 22 -4.67 -2.49 6.19
CA ARG A 22 -5.70 -3.48 6.54
C ARG A 22 -6.63 -3.72 5.35
N VAL A 23 -7.22 -2.66 4.81
CA VAL A 23 -8.16 -2.76 3.68
C VAL A 23 -7.46 -3.33 2.44
N PHE A 24 -6.25 -2.89 2.13
CA PHE A 24 -5.46 -3.40 1.01
C PHE A 24 -5.17 -4.89 1.17
N LYS A 25 -4.81 -5.34 2.38
CA LYS A 25 -4.61 -6.77 2.66
C LYS A 25 -5.91 -7.56 2.57
N GLU A 26 -7.04 -7.02 2.99
CA GLU A 26 -8.36 -7.67 2.84
C GLU A 26 -8.79 -7.75 1.36
N SER A 27 -8.56 -6.70 0.58
CA SER A 27 -8.91 -6.64 -0.85
C SER A 27 -8.00 -7.47 -1.75
N PHE A 28 -6.69 -7.44 -1.52
CA PHE A 28 -5.68 -8.07 -2.40
C PHE A 28 -5.04 -9.34 -1.79
N GLY A 29 -5.33 -9.66 -0.53
CA GLY A 29 -4.71 -10.78 0.20
C GLY A 29 -3.27 -10.54 0.65
N LEU A 30 -2.65 -9.43 0.25
CA LEU A 30 -1.22 -9.13 0.42
C LEU A 30 -1.04 -7.74 1.01
N SER A 31 0.04 -7.49 1.75
CA SER A 31 0.32 -6.11 2.20
C SER A 31 0.89 -5.26 1.06
N PRO A 32 0.73 -3.92 1.08
CA PRO A 32 1.31 -3.03 0.06
C PRO A 32 2.82 -3.18 -0.10
N SER A 33 3.53 -3.46 1.00
CA SER A 33 4.98 -3.69 0.99
C SER A 33 5.34 -5.01 0.30
N GLU A 34 4.57 -6.07 0.56
CA GLU A 34 4.75 -7.38 -0.09
C GLU A 34 4.44 -7.29 -1.58
N PHE A 35 3.38 -6.55 -1.95
CA PHE A 35 3.03 -6.28 -3.33
C PHE A 35 4.16 -5.54 -4.07
N ARG A 36 4.80 -4.54 -3.43
CA ARG A 36 5.97 -3.85 -4.00
C ARG A 36 7.19 -4.74 -4.13
N LYS A 37 7.47 -5.59 -3.13
CA LYS A 37 8.58 -6.56 -3.18
C LYS A 37 8.40 -7.58 -4.31
N LYS A 38 7.15 -7.87 -4.71
CA LYS A 38 6.83 -8.79 -5.81
C LYS A 38 7.06 -8.20 -7.20
N SER A 39 7.23 -6.89 -7.35
CA SER A 39 7.64 -6.32 -8.63
C SER A 39 9.14 -6.59 -8.85
N PRO A 40 9.53 -7.26 -9.96
CA PRO A 40 10.87 -7.83 -10.15
C PRO A 40 12.01 -6.82 -10.41
N ASN A 41 11.85 -5.54 -10.06
CA ASN A 41 12.89 -4.53 -10.19
C ASN A 41 13.12 -3.84 -8.84
N SER A 42 14.02 -4.41 -8.03
CA SER A 42 14.82 -3.64 -7.06
C SER A 42 16.19 -3.37 -7.66
#